data_AF-A0A0F8Y3U5-F1
#
_entry.id   AF-A0A0F8Y3U5-F1
#
_cell.length_a   1.000
_cell.length_b   1.000
_cell.length_c   1.000
_cell.angle_alpha   90.00
_cell.angle_beta   90.00
_cell.angle_gamma   90.00
#
_symmetry.space_group_name_H-M   'P 1'
#
loop_
_entity.id
_entity.type
_entity.pdbx_description
1 polymer ?
#
loop_
_entity_poly.entity_id
_entity_poly.type
_entity_poly.pdbx_seq_one_letter_code
_entity_poly.pdbx_strand_id
1 'polypeptide(L)'
;MNTEPKRPRLLFLDNLKFLFAVLVIFTHIRVSYGGEGSWYYISALNESNPSDTFTIIFFNMIAGFGGIFQASLMGLFFLMGAYFTPKSFD
;
A
#
# COMPACT_ATOMS: atom_id res chain seq x y z
N MET A 1 38.07 16.77 -12.04
CA MET A 1 37.00 16.29 -11.14
C MET A 1 35.71 16.92 -11.66
N ASN A 2 34.91 16.15 -12.40
CA ASN A 2 33.72 16.68 -13.06
C ASN A 2 32.64 16.83 -11.98
N THR A 3 32.38 18.05 -11.55
CA THR A 3 31.31 18.36 -10.61
C THR A 3 30.01 18.43 -11.39
N GLU A 4 29.43 17.27 -11.71
CA GLU A 4 28.08 17.21 -12.26
C GLU A 4 27.12 17.96 -11.32
N PRO A 5 26.29 18.88 -11.84
CA PRO A 5 25.39 19.66 -11.01
C PRO A 5 24.39 18.73 -10.32
N LYS A 6 24.33 18.81 -8.98
CA LYS A 6 23.40 18.03 -8.16
C LYS A 6 21.96 18.36 -8.57
N ARG A 7 21.23 17.36 -9.09
CA ARG A 7 19.83 17.55 -9.51
C ARG A 7 18.98 18.05 -8.33
N PRO A 8 18.10 19.05 -8.54
CA PRO A 8 17.24 19.56 -7.50
C PRO A 8 16.27 18.46 -7.02
N ARG A 9 16.04 18.38 -5.71
CA ARG A 9 15.08 17.42 -5.13
C ARG A 9 13.65 17.80 -5.51
N LEU A 10 12.86 16.80 -5.89
CA LEU A 10 11.46 16.96 -6.25
C LEU A 10 10.56 16.70 -5.04
N LEU A 11 10.16 17.74 -4.32
CA LEU A 11 9.36 17.61 -3.08
C LEU A 11 8.02 16.89 -3.30
N PHE A 12 7.36 17.11 -4.44
CA PHE A 12 6.10 16.43 -4.76
C PHE A 12 6.28 14.90 -4.83
N LEU A 13 7.44 14.44 -5.29
CA LEU A 13 7.74 13.02 -5.44
C LEU A 13 7.92 12.36 -4.07
N ASP A 14 8.49 13.09 -3.11
CA ASP A 14 8.64 12.61 -1.75
C ASP A 14 7.27 12.47 -1.05
N ASN A 15 6.37 13.44 -1.24
CA ASN A 15 4.98 13.34 -0.76
C ASN A 15 4.23 12.16 -1.38
N LEU A 16 4.45 11.91 -2.68
CA LEU A 16 3.80 10.81 -3.38
C LEU A 16 4.32 9.45 -2.88
N LYS A 17 5.65 9.30 -2.68
CA LYS A 17 6.22 8.10 -2.07
C LYS A 17 5.70 7.87 -0.64
N PHE A 18 5.59 8.94 0.14
CA PHE A 18 5.02 8.89 1.48
C PHE A 18 3.56 8.42 1.45
N LEU A 19 2.76 8.98 0.54
CA LEU A 19 1.38 8.54 0.32
C LEU A 19 1.34 7.03 0.01
N PHE A 20 2.14 6.56 -0.95
CA PHE A 20 2.21 5.13 -1.27
C PHE A 20 2.57 4.27 -0.05
N ALA A 21 3.57 4.67 0.73
CA ALA A 21 3.96 3.94 1.95
C ALA A 21 2.81 3.84 2.96
N VAL A 22 2.07 4.93 3.18
CA VAL A 22 0.88 4.93 4.04
C VAL A 22 -0.20 3.98 3.50
N LEU A 23 -0.44 3.97 2.18
CA LEU A 23 -1.41 3.07 1.56
C LEU A 23 -1.00 1.59 1.65
N VAL A 24 0.30 1.28 1.64
CA VAL A 24 0.80 -0.08 1.90
C VAL A 24 0.44 -0.52 3.32
N ILE A 25 0.74 0.31 4.32
CA ILE A 25 0.40 0.03 5.72
C ILE A 25 -1.12 -0.17 5.87
N PHE A 26 -1.93 0.69 5.26
CA PHE A 26 -3.38 0.57 5.26
C PHE A 26 -3.86 -0.78 4.69
N THR A 27 -3.25 -1.25 3.61
CA THR A 27 -3.56 -2.56 3.02
C THR A 27 -3.25 -3.72 3.98
N HIS A 28 -2.11 -3.66 4.68
CA HIS A 28 -1.75 -4.70 5.66
C HIS A 28 -2.69 -4.71 6.87
N ILE A 29 -3.09 -3.54 7.36
CA ILE A 29 -4.08 -3.40 8.43
C ILE A 29 -5.41 -4.01 7.99
N ARG A 30 -5.87 -3.70 6.78
CA ARG A 30 -7.10 -4.26 6.21
C ARG A 30 -7.10 -5.79 6.22
N VAL A 31 -6.03 -6.42 5.76
CA VAL A 31 -5.94 -7.90 5.72
C VAL A 31 -5.88 -8.49 7.13
N SER A 32 -5.14 -7.83 8.04
CA SER A 32 -4.99 -8.30 9.43
C SER A 32 -6.29 -8.30 10.23
N TYR A 33 -7.18 -7.33 9.98
CA TYR A 33 -8.43 -7.19 10.73
C TYR A 33 -9.68 -7.62 9.96
N GLY A 34 -9.68 -7.52 8.62
CA GLY A 34 -10.82 -7.81 7.75
C GLY A 34 -10.95 -9.26 7.28
N GLY A 35 -9.98 -10.13 7.57
CA GLY A 35 -10.08 -11.57 7.31
C GLY A 35 -10.00 -12.03 5.86
N GLU A 36 -9.79 -11.14 4.90
CA GLU A 36 -9.54 -11.55 3.51
C GLU A 36 -8.11 -12.07 3.34
N GLY A 37 -7.97 -13.32 2.89
CA GLY A 37 -6.69 -13.97 2.57
C GLY A 37 -6.23 -14.98 3.63
N SER A 38 -5.07 -15.59 3.40
CA SER A 38 -4.49 -16.63 4.29
C SER A 38 -3.55 -16.05 5.36
N TRP A 39 -3.95 -14.94 6.00
CA TRP A 39 -3.11 -14.30 7.03
C TRP A 39 -3.09 -15.11 8.33
N TYR A 40 -1.95 -15.17 9.00
CA TYR A 40 -1.78 -15.99 10.21
C TYR A 40 -2.48 -15.41 11.43
N TYR A 41 -2.64 -14.08 11.48
CA TYR A 41 -3.33 -13.39 12.56
C TYR A 41 -4.77 -13.12 12.14
N ILE A 42 -5.69 -13.89 12.70
CA ILE A 42 -7.13 -13.71 12.53
C ILE A 42 -7.62 -12.98 13.78
N SER A 43 -7.94 -11.69 13.65
CA SER A 43 -8.47 -10.92 14.79
C SER A 43 -9.84 -11.46 15.22
N ALA A 44 -10.21 -11.30 16.50
CA ALA A 44 -11.47 -11.78 17.10
C ALA A 44 -12.76 -11.31 16.39
N LEU A 45 -12.66 -10.34 15.47
CA LEU A 45 -13.74 -9.94 14.56
C LEU A 45 -14.13 -11.04 13.56
N ASN A 46 -13.23 -11.98 13.27
CA ASN A 46 -13.48 -13.10 12.36
C ASN A 46 -13.92 -14.40 13.05
N GLU A 47 -13.51 -14.64 14.30
CA GLU A 47 -13.49 -16.02 14.81
C GLU A 47 -14.67 -16.43 15.70
N SER A 48 -15.49 -15.55 16.29
CA SER A 48 -16.51 -16.10 17.23
C SER A 48 -17.70 -15.26 17.63
N ASN A 49 -18.00 -14.14 16.97
CA ASN A 49 -19.33 -13.54 17.11
C ASN A 49 -19.69 -12.84 15.82
N PRO A 50 -20.93 -12.98 15.30
CA PRO A 50 -21.40 -12.10 14.26
C PRO A 50 -21.45 -10.70 14.90
N SER A 51 -20.39 -9.94 14.70
CA SER A 51 -20.44 -8.49 14.81
C SER A 51 -21.62 -8.04 13.97
N ASP A 52 -22.38 -7.09 14.50
CA ASP A 52 -23.53 -6.43 13.87
C ASP A 52 -23.43 -6.36 12.35
N THR A 53 -24.52 -6.59 11.60
CA THR A 53 -24.54 -6.68 10.12
C THR A 53 -23.77 -5.54 9.44
N PHE A 54 -23.79 -4.36 10.07
CA PHE A 54 -23.03 -3.18 9.67
C PHE A 54 -21.51 -3.43 9.61
N THR A 55 -20.92 -4.07 10.62
CA THR A 55 -19.48 -4.36 10.70
C THR A 55 -19.05 -5.29 9.57
N ILE A 56 -19.84 -6.33 9.29
CA ILE A 56 -19.56 -7.29 8.20
C ILE A 56 -19.57 -6.57 6.85
N ILE A 57 -20.58 -5.75 6.58
CA ILE A 57 -20.70 -4.99 5.32
C ILE A 57 -19.53 -4.01 5.19
N PHE A 58 -19.20 -3.28 6.26
CA PHE A 58 -18.13 -2.29 6.25
C PHE A 58 -16.76 -2.93 5.94
N PHE A 59 -16.41 -4.03 6.61
CA PHE A 59 -15.14 -4.71 6.35
C PHE A 59 -15.08 -5.36 4.96
N ASN A 60 -16.14 -6.02 4.49
CA ASN A 60 -16.19 -6.57 3.13
C ASN A 60 -16.07 -5.49 2.06
N MET A 61 -16.72 -4.33 2.25
CA MET A 61 -16.61 -3.21 1.33
C MET A 61 -15.17 -2.70 1.25
N ILE A 62 -14.54 -2.47 2.40
CA ILE A 62 -13.13 -2.03 2.48
C ILE A 62 -12.20 -3.06 1.86
N ALA A 63 -12.48 -4.35 2.03
CA ALA A 63 -11.65 -5.42 1.51
C ALA A 63 -11.72 -5.52 -0.03
N GLY A 64 -12.93 -5.45 -0.60
CA GLY A 64 -13.14 -5.40 -2.04
C GLY A 64 -12.51 -4.17 -2.71
N PHE A 65 -12.71 -2.96 -2.17
CA PHE A 65 -12.02 -1.76 -2.68
C PHE A 65 -10.51 -1.88 -2.50
N GLY A 66 -10.05 -2.33 -1.34
CA GLY A 66 -8.64 -2.50 -1.02
C GLY A 66 -7.91 -3.49 -1.94
N GLY A 67 -8.58 -4.52 -2.46
CA GLY A 67 -7.99 -5.48 -3.40
C GLY A 67 -7.60 -4.85 -4.74
N ILE A 68 -8.47 -3.97 -5.28
CA ILE A 68 -8.22 -3.23 -6.53
C ILE A 68 -6.99 -2.32 -6.37
N PHE A 69 -6.91 -1.65 -5.21
CA PHE A 69 -5.78 -0.79 -4.88
C PHE A 69 -4.50 -1.59 -4.61
N GLN A 70 -4.56 -2.74 -3.96
CA GLN A 70 -3.39 -3.57 -3.63
C GLN A 70 -2.57 -3.97 -4.86
N ALA A 71 -3.22 -4.43 -5.93
CA ALA A 71 -2.52 -4.81 -7.16
C ALA A 71 -2.00 -3.57 -7.93
N SER A 72 -2.84 -2.54 -8.04
CA SER A 72 -2.54 -1.34 -8.85
C SER A 72 -1.46 -0.45 -8.21
N LEU A 73 -1.45 -0.32 -6.89
CA LEU A 73 -0.49 0.51 -6.15
C LEU A 73 0.92 -0.07 -6.18
N MET A 74 1.07 -1.39 -6.07
CA MET A 74 2.38 -2.03 -6.15
C MET A 74 3.03 -1.82 -7.52
N GLY A 75 2.26 -2.01 -8.61
CA GLY A 75 2.75 -1.78 -9.97
C GLY A 75 3.21 -0.33 -10.20
N LEU A 76 2.40 0.64 -9.77
CA LEU A 76 2.73 2.07 -9.89
C LEU A 76 3.94 2.47 -9.03
N PHE A 77 4.05 1.90 -7.82
CA PHE A 77 5.19 2.15 -6.94
C PHE A 77 6.51 1.66 -7.54
N PHE A 78 6.52 0.44 -8.10
CA PHE A 78 7.71 -0.10 -8.79
C PHE A 78 8.03 0.64 -10.08
N LEU A 79 7.03 1.04 -10.87
CA LEU A 79 7.23 1.86 -12.06
C LEU A 79 7.91 3.19 -11.71
N MET A 80 7.43 3.88 -10.68
CA MET A 80 8.06 5.11 -10.20
C MET A 80 9.49 4.85 -9.72
N GLY A 81 9.72 3.78 -8.94
CA GLY A 81 11.06 3.39 -8.50
C GLY A 81 12.01 3.19 -9.67
N ALA A 82 11.61 2.42 -10.68
CA ALA A 82 12.41 2.16 -11.87
C ALA A 82 12.65 3.43 -12.71
N TYR A 83 11.64 4.29 -12.85
CA TYR A 83 11.74 5.53 -13.65
C TYR A 83 12.77 6.52 -13.07
N PHE A 84 12.85 6.62 -11.74
CA PHE A 84 13.78 7.54 -11.07
C PHE A 84 15.12 6.89 -10.67
N THR A 85 15.29 5.58 -10.86
CA THR A 85 16.56 4.89 -10.60
C THR A 85 17.57 5.24 -11.70
N PRO A 86 18.79 5.71 -11.34
CA PRO A 86 19.83 5.97 -12.33
C PRO A 86 20.22 4.69 -13.08
N LYS A 87 20.68 4.84 -14.32
CA LYS A 87 21.14 3.68 -15.10
C LYS A 87 22.34 3.04 -14.41
N SER A 88 22.44 1.71 -14.48
CA SER A 88 23.49 0.95 -13.80
C SER A 88 24.93 1.26 -14.27
N PHE A 89 25.10 2.07 -15.31
CA PHE A 89 26.39 2.49 -15.88
C PHE A 89 26.57 4.03 -15.89
N ASP A 90 25.75 4.78 -15.17
CA ASP A 90 25.91 6.23 -14.91
C ASP A 90 26.38 6.48 -13.46
#